data_AF-A0A4Y2X2M6-F1
#
_entry.id   AF-A0A4Y2X2M6-F1
#
_cell.length_a   1.000
_cell.length_b   1.000
_cell.length_c   1.000
_cell.angle_alpha   90.00
_cell.angle_beta   90.00
_cell.angle_gamma   90.00
#
_symmetry.space_group_name_H-M   'P 1'
#
loop_
_entity.id
_entity.type
_entity.pdbx_description
1 polymer ?
#
loop_
_entity_poly.entity_id
_entity_poly.type
_entity_poly.pdbx_seq_one_letter_code
_entity_poly.pdbx_strand_id
1 'polypeptide(L)'
;MYPKRREKIFARDKRGLEYYATDAEGDEMYPIVRNQSKFIINASTQRVKIARFKNGTQRYPSDDKGNEYYLRDEGTPFLLRTSKGNTYLAKNRRGIVMIPWNCFNQFSNEELLS
;
A
#
# COMPACT_ATOMS: atom_id res chain seq x y z
N MET A 1 -33.56 -16.05 1.55
CA MET A 1 -32.31 -16.12 0.76
C MET A 1 -31.53 -14.83 0.99
N TYR A 2 -30.51 -14.82 1.85
CA TYR A 2 -29.74 -13.60 2.16
C TYR A 2 -28.57 -13.45 1.18
N PRO A 3 -28.32 -12.26 0.60
CA PRO A 3 -27.21 -12.09 -0.32
C PRO A 3 -25.88 -12.22 0.43
N LYS A 4 -25.10 -13.25 0.06
CA LYS A 4 -23.69 -13.43 0.43
C LYS A 4 -22.84 -12.35 -0.26
N ARG A 5 -22.78 -11.14 0.31
CA ARG A 5 -21.59 -10.27 0.18
C ARG A 5 -21.20 -9.77 1.56
N ARG A 6 -20.64 -10.69 2.36
CA ARG A 6 -19.97 -10.42 3.63
C ARG A 6 -18.52 -10.85 3.51
N GLU A 7 -17.75 -10.23 2.63
CA GLU A 7 -16.30 -10.28 2.83
C GLU A 7 -15.96 -9.18 3.83
N LYS A 8 -16.08 -9.51 5.13
CA LYS A 8 -15.52 -8.68 6.20
C LYS A 8 -14.01 -8.87 6.18
N ILE A 9 -13.33 -8.16 5.26
CA ILE A 9 -11.88 -8.32 5.03
C ILE A 9 -11.07 -7.59 6.11
N PHE A 10 -11.63 -6.57 6.75
CA PHE A 10 -10.89 -5.64 7.61
C PHE A 10 -11.37 -5.65 9.07
N ALA A 11 -10.41 -5.53 10.00
CA ALA A 11 -10.69 -5.31 11.42
C ALA A 11 -11.26 -3.91 11.63
N ARG A 12 -12.14 -3.76 12.64
CA ARG A 12 -12.79 -2.49 12.99
C ARG A 12 -12.65 -2.19 14.46
N ASP A 13 -12.36 -0.94 14.79
CA ASP A 13 -12.26 -0.50 16.18
C ASP A 13 -13.64 -0.38 16.84
N LYS A 14 -13.69 0.01 18.12
CA LYS A 14 -14.95 0.21 18.86
C LYS A 14 -15.87 1.28 18.26
N ARG A 15 -15.36 2.13 17.37
CA ARG A 15 -16.10 3.17 16.64
C ARG A 15 -16.52 2.70 15.25
N GLY A 16 -16.19 1.46 14.88
CA GLY A 16 -16.47 0.88 13.57
C GLY A 16 -15.48 1.29 12.47
N LEU A 17 -14.38 1.95 12.80
CA LEU A 17 -13.37 2.39 11.83
C LEU A 17 -12.41 1.26 11.48
N GLU A 18 -12.16 1.07 10.19
CA GLU A 18 -11.29 0.01 9.70
C GLU A 18 -9.81 0.31 9.94
N TYR A 19 -9.08 -0.69 10.41
CA TYR A 19 -7.65 -0.58 10.72
C TYR A 19 -6.85 -1.81 10.31
N TYR A 20 -5.56 -1.60 10.09
CA TYR A 20 -4.60 -2.66 9.80
C TYR A 20 -4.17 -3.35 11.09
N ALA A 21 -4.03 -4.66 11.06
CA ALA A 21 -3.32 -5.36 12.12
C ALA A 21 -1.88 -4.86 12.20
N THR A 22 -1.25 -5.03 13.35
CA THR A 22 0.18 -4.71 13.53
C THR A 22 0.95 -5.95 13.93
N ASP A 23 2.23 -6.01 13.57
CA ASP A 23 3.14 -7.01 14.12
C ASP A 23 3.64 -6.67 15.53
N ALA A 24 4.57 -7.48 16.03
CA ALA A 24 5.19 -7.30 17.33
C ALA A 24 6.04 -6.03 17.43
N GLU A 25 6.52 -5.48 16.31
CA GLU A 25 7.27 -4.23 16.27
C GLU A 25 6.35 -3.00 16.23
N GLY A 26 5.06 -3.22 15.91
CA GLY A 26 4.03 -2.18 15.82
C GLY A 26 3.85 -1.64 14.40
N ASP A 27 4.39 -2.32 13.39
CA ASP A 27 4.20 -1.94 12.00
C ASP A 27 2.86 -2.45 11.48
N GLU A 28 2.11 -1.60 10.79
CA GLU A 28 0.85 -1.99 10.17
C GLU A 28 1.08 -2.96 9.01
N MET A 29 0.26 -4.00 8.96
CA MET A 29 0.30 -5.06 7.96
C MET A 29 -0.91 -4.99 7.04
N TYR A 30 -0.65 -4.99 5.73
CA TYR A 30 -1.72 -5.13 4.74
C TYR A 30 -2.35 -6.52 4.86
N PRO A 31 -3.68 -6.63 4.84
CA PRO A 31 -4.34 -7.92 4.72
C PRO A 31 -4.03 -8.53 3.36
N ILE A 32 -3.87 -9.85 3.36
CA ILE A 32 -3.59 -10.64 2.16
C ILE A 32 -4.85 -11.39 1.78
N VAL A 33 -5.32 -11.18 0.56
CA VAL A 33 -6.49 -11.87 -0.02
C VAL A 33 -6.07 -12.47 -1.34
N ARG A 34 -6.22 -13.79 -1.48
CA ARG A 34 -5.79 -14.54 -2.69
C ARG A 34 -4.34 -14.20 -3.10
N ASN A 35 -3.42 -14.21 -2.13
CA ASN A 35 -2.00 -13.90 -2.28
C ASN A 35 -1.70 -12.46 -2.77
N GLN A 36 -2.63 -11.53 -2.57
CA GLN A 36 -2.42 -10.11 -2.89
C GLN A 36 -2.72 -9.25 -1.67
N SER A 37 -1.82 -8.32 -1.35
CA SER A 37 -2.12 -7.27 -0.39
C SER A 37 -3.26 -6.38 -0.87
N LYS A 38 -4.19 -6.07 0.04
CA LYS A 38 -5.33 -5.18 -0.20
C LYS A 38 -5.26 -3.97 0.71
N PHE A 39 -5.66 -2.82 0.18
CA PHE A 39 -5.80 -1.61 0.97
C PHE A 39 -7.22 -1.48 1.55
N ILE A 40 -7.31 -0.82 2.69
CA ILE A 40 -8.58 -0.34 3.26
C ILE A 40 -9.00 0.93 2.51
N ILE A 41 -10.26 1.01 2.10
CA ILE A 41 -10.87 2.27 1.64
C ILE A 41 -11.64 2.85 2.81
N ASN A 42 -11.23 4.02 3.28
CA ASN A 42 -11.93 4.70 4.35
C ASN A 42 -13.34 5.09 3.86
N ALA A 43 -14.37 4.50 4.48
CA ALA A 43 -15.76 4.65 4.03
C ALA A 43 -16.28 6.10 4.02
N SER A 44 -15.80 6.97 4.92
CA SER A 44 -16.28 8.36 4.98
C SER A 44 -15.59 9.27 3.97
N THR A 45 -14.30 9.07 3.73
CA THR A 45 -13.50 9.93 2.84
C THR A 45 -13.34 9.35 1.43
N GLN A 46 -13.67 8.08 1.22
CA GLN A 46 -13.39 7.31 0.01
C GLN A 46 -11.89 7.30 -0.35
N ARG A 47 -11.01 7.56 0.62
CA ARG A 47 -9.55 7.55 0.42
C ARG A 47 -8.96 6.22 0.83
N VAL A 48 -7.93 5.82 0.10
CA VAL A 48 -7.10 4.67 0.42
C VAL A 48 -6.35 4.94 1.73
N LYS A 49 -6.48 4.03 2.70
CA LYS A 49 -5.66 3.99 3.91
C LYS A 49 -4.39 3.19 3.60
N ILE A 50 -3.24 3.77 3.88
CA ILE A 50 -1.93 3.18 3.62
C ILE A 50 -1.33 2.71 4.94
N ALA A 51 -0.78 1.50 4.95
CA ALA A 51 -0.13 0.94 6.12
C ALA A 51 1.15 1.73 6.41
N ARG A 52 1.46 1.85 7.70
CA ARG A 52 2.60 2.62 8.20
C ARG A 52 3.49 1.76 9.09
N PHE A 53 4.77 2.07 9.05
CA PHE A 53 5.68 1.68 10.12
C PHE A 53 5.23 2.31 11.44
N LYS A 54 5.67 1.75 12.57
CA LYS A 54 5.44 2.32 13.92
C LYS A 54 5.83 3.80 14.03
N ASN A 55 6.85 4.23 13.28
CA ASN A 55 7.28 5.62 13.23
C ASN A 55 6.36 6.56 12.40
N GLY A 56 5.25 6.03 11.87
CA GLY A 56 4.26 6.76 11.08
C GLY A 56 4.55 6.85 9.58
N THR A 57 5.71 6.37 9.13
CA THR A 57 6.11 6.39 7.71
C THR A 57 5.27 5.42 6.90
N GLN A 58 4.70 5.89 5.79
CA GLN A 58 3.94 5.04 4.86
C GLN A 58 4.83 3.99 4.23
N ARG A 59 4.29 2.79 4.03
CA ARG A 59 5.02 1.68 3.41
C ARG A 59 4.21 0.94 2.35
N TYR A 60 4.94 0.40 1.40
CA TYR A 60 4.41 -0.65 0.54
C TYR A 60 4.31 -1.98 1.31
N PRO A 61 3.46 -2.90 0.84
CA PRO A 61 3.62 -4.30 1.17
C PRO A 61 5.01 -4.81 0.78
N SER A 62 5.48 -5.84 1.48
CA SER A 62 6.71 -6.56 1.14
C SER A 62 6.48 -8.06 1.15
N ASP A 63 7.25 -8.79 0.35
CA ASP A 63 7.30 -10.25 0.43
C ASP A 63 8.13 -10.72 1.64
N ASP A 64 8.21 -12.03 1.84
CA ASP A 64 8.99 -12.68 2.89
C ASP A 64 10.50 -12.43 2.78
N LYS A 65 10.98 -11.98 1.62
CA LYS A 65 12.38 -11.64 1.35
C LYS A 65 12.67 -10.15 1.53
N GLY A 66 11.67 -9.35 1.88
CA GLY A 66 11.80 -7.89 2.04
C GLY A 66 11.79 -7.11 0.74
N ASN A 67 11.30 -7.68 -0.37
CA ASN A 67 11.08 -6.93 -1.59
C ASN A 67 9.74 -6.22 -1.50
N GLU A 68 9.75 -4.90 -1.58
CA GLU A 68 8.53 -4.10 -1.66
C GLU A 68 7.85 -4.29 -3.01
N TYR A 69 6.53 -4.21 -3.02
CA TYR A 69 5.76 -4.24 -4.26
C TYR A 69 4.57 -3.28 -4.21
N TYR A 70 4.21 -2.78 -5.38
CA TYR A 70 3.08 -1.86 -5.52
C TYR A 70 1.76 -2.56 -5.20
N LEU A 71 0.97 -1.92 -4.35
CA LEU A 71 -0.47 -2.18 -4.33
C LEU A 71 -1.04 -1.88 -5.70
N ARG A 72 -2.04 -2.67 -6.12
CA ARG A 72 -2.69 -2.50 -7.41
C ARG A 72 -4.18 -2.39 -7.25
N ASP A 73 -4.75 -1.43 -7.96
CA ASP A 73 -6.19 -1.31 -8.18
C ASP A 73 -6.45 -1.51 -9.68
N GLU A 74 -7.22 -2.56 -10.01
CA GLU A 74 -7.49 -2.96 -11.41
C GLU A 74 -6.22 -3.01 -12.31
N GLY A 75 -5.08 -3.43 -11.74
CA GLY A 75 -3.80 -3.53 -12.44
C GLY A 75 -2.94 -2.27 -12.41
N THR A 76 -3.51 -1.11 -12.06
CA THR A 76 -2.82 0.17 -11.92
C THR A 76 -2.06 0.23 -10.59
N PRO A 77 -0.74 0.52 -10.60
CA PRO A 77 0.03 0.64 -9.37
C PRO A 77 -0.38 1.90 -8.60
N PHE A 78 -0.64 1.74 -7.30
CA PHE A 78 -0.86 2.88 -6.41
C PHE A 78 0.49 3.45 -5.97
N LEU A 79 0.75 4.72 -6.29
CA LEU A 79 2.01 5.39 -5.94
C LEU A 79 1.89 6.12 -4.61
N LEU A 80 2.71 5.70 -3.65
CA LEU A 80 2.88 6.39 -2.37
C LEU A 80 3.63 7.71 -2.55
N ARG A 81 3.39 8.62 -1.61
CA ARG A 81 4.06 9.92 -1.54
C ARG A 81 4.79 10.02 -0.21
N THR A 82 6.03 10.51 -0.27
CA THR A 82 6.78 10.88 0.92
C THR A 82 6.14 12.08 1.60
N SER A 83 6.52 12.36 2.85
CA SER A 83 6.10 13.58 3.56
C SER A 83 6.48 14.88 2.82
N LYS A 84 7.49 14.82 1.93
CA LYS A 84 7.94 15.94 1.10
C LYS A 84 7.19 16.08 -0.23
N GLY A 85 6.23 15.19 -0.53
CA GLY A 85 5.46 15.21 -1.77
C GLY A 85 6.08 14.41 -2.94
N ASN A 86 7.32 13.96 -2.81
CA ASN A 86 7.97 13.12 -3.84
C ASN A 86 7.35 11.72 -3.87
N THR A 87 7.33 11.09 -5.04
CA THR A 87 6.92 9.68 -5.16
C THR A 87 7.85 8.78 -4.35
N TYR A 88 7.26 7.94 -3.48
CA TYR A 88 7.97 6.83 -2.87
C TYR A 88 7.87 5.63 -3.80
N LEU A 89 8.99 5.22 -4.39
CA LEU A 89 9.07 4.05 -5.26
C LEU A 89 9.46 2.81 -4.46
N ALA A 90 8.83 1.69 -4.78
CA ALA A 90 9.10 0.41 -4.14
C ALA A 90 10.56 -0.01 -4.39
N LYS A 91 11.19 -0.63 -3.40
CA LYS A 91 12.56 -1.13 -3.47
C LYS A 91 12.61 -2.62 -3.19
N ASN A 92 13.52 -3.31 -3.86
CA ASN A 92 13.83 -4.68 -3.47
C ASN A 92 14.64 -4.71 -2.16
N ARG A 93 14.90 -5.92 -1.65
CA ARG A 93 15.66 -6.11 -0.39
C ARG A 93 17.07 -5.52 -0.37
N ARG A 94 17.64 -5.20 -1.54
CA ARG A 94 18.97 -4.58 -1.70
C ARG A 94 18.88 -3.04 -1.78
N GLY A 95 17.69 -2.47 -1.68
CA GLY A 95 17.45 -1.03 -1.82
C GLY A 95 17.35 -0.54 -3.26
N ILE A 96 17.36 -1.44 -4.26
CA ILE A 96 17.24 -1.05 -5.67
C ILE A 96 15.78 -0.68 -5.96
N VAL A 97 15.58 0.51 -6.52
CA VAL A 97 14.28 1.05 -6.90
C VAL A 97 13.68 0.23 -8.05
N MET A 98 12.40 -0.11 -7.93
CA MET A 98 11.62 -0.85 -8.92
C MET A 98 10.58 0.08 -9.54
N ILE A 99 10.77 0.50 -10.79
CA ILE A 99 9.79 1.36 -11.48
C ILE A 99 8.73 0.48 -12.17
N PRO A 100 7.42 0.68 -11.95
CA PRO A 100 6.40 -0.02 -12.72
C PRO A 100 6.53 0.35 -14.20
N TRP A 101 6.49 -0.64 -15.08
CA TRP A 101 6.59 -0.41 -16.54
C TRP A 101 5.62 0.66 -17.04
N ASN A 102 4.36 0.62 -16.58
CA ASN A 102 3.31 1.57 -16.96
C ASN A 102 3.58 3.02 -16.50
N CYS A 103 4.53 3.23 -15.60
CA CYS A 103 4.94 4.55 -15.13
C CYS A 103 6.32 4.95 -15.66
N PHE A 104 6.99 4.10 -16.45
CA PHE A 104 8.38 4.32 -16.85
C PHE A 104 8.58 5.67 -17.56
N ASN A 105 7.73 5.98 -18.55
CA ASN A 105 7.82 7.23 -19.31
C ASN A 105 7.62 8.49 -18.46
N GLN A 106 6.86 8.38 -17.36
CA GLN A 106 6.66 9.50 -16.44
C GLN A 106 7.94 9.81 -15.67
N PHE A 107 8.66 8.77 -15.25
CA PHE A 107 9.88 8.91 -14.46
C PHE A 107 11.14 9.11 -15.32
N SER A 108 11.16 8.66 -16.57
CA SER A 108 12.29 8.87 -17.48
C SER A 108 12.37 10.32 -18.00
N ASN A 109 11.24 11.02 -18.10
CA ASN A 109 11.20 12.39 -18.63
C ASN A 109 11.53 13.45 -17.57
N GLU A 110 11.43 13.12 -16.28
CA GLU A 110 11.83 14.03 -15.19
C GLU A 110 13.37 14.15 -15.05
N GLU A 111 14.16 13.25 -15.66
CA GLU A 111 15.64 13.31 -15.66
C GLU A 111 16.26 14.09 -16.87
N LEU A 112 15.45 14.72 -17.74
CA LEU A 112 15.95 15.52 -18.87
C LEU A 112 15.87 17.05 -18.66
N LEU A 113 15.54 17.53 -17.46
CA LEU A 113 15.43 18.96 -17.15
C LEU A 113 16.12 19.37 -15.84
N SER A 114 17.16 18.67 -15.41
CA SER A 114 18.05 19.12 -14.32
C SER A 114 19.46 19.38 -14.83
#